data_AF-A0A940YVN6-F1
#
_entry.id   AF-A0A940YVN6-F1
#
_cell.length_a   1.000
_cell.length_b   1.000
_cell.length_c   1.000
_cell.angle_alpha   90.00
_cell.angle_beta   90.00
_cell.angle_gamma   90.00
#
_symmetry.space_group_name_H-M   'P 1'
#
loop_
_entity.id
_entity.type
_entity.pdbx_description
1 polymer ?
#
loop_
_entity_poly.entity_id
_entity_poly.type
_entity_poly.pdbx_seq_one_letter_code
_entity_poly.pdbx_strand_id
1 'polypeptide(L)'
;MAAGLCPAVRCRVVDSGHGVTKITPARAQALKDAGYKYIGRYLFNPSATDLPEKQIQPGELATIKEYGLSCFPIFQTWSRSADYFSPSQGAADAFRAIEWAKYHGFKPGTIIYFAVDYDAMDGEVTAYVLPHFRGVMRTIGENSSYGVGVYGPRNVCQRVADAGYAAASFVSDMSSGFSGNLGYPLPTNWAFDQISTVTVGSGAGQIEIDNNLVSGRDFGQSDFDPGADLGGLDTRLDEAAYRSLMLQDVKAYLESIGVPETGGDGWTDKDRASLGGISNTEAFNAVVDADWLFTSLARTLRMRKALIQAPVLWELRKLNPLDFASDAAVKAGQLDDCSTGWGQIFAATAIKARNYCIGEGIINGEPLDFDSKADLRAVWDKLHDDEEHNVRTVAYVLLWNSELLGIDRPDLSGNVHVTEAVLGQYNGTGPDAEQYGRELMGLYHVLEQYNALSRA
;
A
#
# COMPACT_ATOMS: atom_id res chain seq x y z
N MET A 1 6.10 -41.44 -36.47
CA MET A 1 5.84 -42.01 -35.14
C MET A 1 5.13 -40.95 -34.33
N ALA A 2 3.84 -41.17 -34.08
CA ALA A 2 2.99 -40.27 -33.30
C ALA A 2 3.34 -40.43 -31.82
N ALA A 3 3.80 -39.35 -31.19
CA ALA A 3 3.89 -39.27 -29.74
C ALA A 3 2.53 -38.79 -29.22
N GLY A 4 1.74 -39.74 -28.75
CA GLY A 4 0.52 -39.47 -27.99
C GLY A 4 0.81 -39.17 -26.53
N LEU A 5 -0.06 -38.32 -25.98
CA LEU A 5 -0.50 -38.21 -24.59
C LEU A 5 0.37 -37.41 -23.61
N CYS A 6 -0.06 -36.17 -23.37
CA CYS A 6 -0.62 -35.86 -22.05
C CYS A 6 -2.01 -35.23 -22.29
N PRO A 7 -3.11 -35.76 -21.74
CA PRO A 7 -4.38 -35.07 -21.80
C PRO A 7 -4.23 -33.81 -20.95
N ALA A 8 -4.03 -32.66 -21.60
CA ALA A 8 -4.09 -31.37 -20.91
C ALA A 8 -5.39 -31.36 -20.10
N VAL A 9 -5.23 -31.41 -18.78
CA VAL A 9 -6.32 -31.52 -17.82
C VAL A 9 -7.28 -30.38 -18.13
N ARG A 10 -8.50 -30.73 -18.55
CA ARG A 10 -9.63 -29.81 -18.71
C ARG A 10 -10.03 -29.29 -17.33
N CYS A 11 -9.21 -28.46 -16.71
CA CYS A 11 -9.59 -27.65 -15.57
C CYS A 11 -9.69 -26.23 -16.11
N ARG A 12 -10.92 -25.79 -16.31
CA ARG A 12 -11.20 -24.48 -16.84
C ARG A 12 -11.33 -23.50 -15.69
N VAL A 13 -10.75 -22.33 -15.87
CA VAL A 13 -10.77 -21.24 -14.92
C VAL A 13 -11.60 -20.13 -15.53
N VAL A 14 -12.51 -19.59 -14.74
CA VAL A 14 -13.35 -18.46 -15.13
C VAL A 14 -12.74 -17.22 -14.53
N ASP A 15 -12.44 -16.21 -15.33
CA ASP A 15 -12.83 -14.86 -14.93
C ASP A 15 -14.16 -14.63 -15.67
N SER A 16 -15.18 -13.97 -15.12
CA SER A 16 -16.41 -13.75 -15.93
C SER A 16 -16.11 -12.91 -17.20
N GLY A 17 -17.02 -12.67 -18.13
CA GLY A 17 -16.75 -11.84 -19.31
C GLY A 17 -16.46 -10.46 -18.76
N HIS A 18 -15.24 -9.96 -18.95
CA HIS A 18 -14.68 -8.84 -18.17
C HIS A 18 -14.58 -9.06 -16.65
N GLY A 19 -14.75 -10.28 -16.15
CA GLY A 19 -14.69 -10.63 -14.74
C GLY A 19 -15.64 -9.85 -13.84
N VAL A 20 -16.66 -9.22 -14.42
CA VAL A 20 -17.45 -8.18 -13.76
C VAL A 20 -18.80 -8.65 -13.25
N THR A 21 -19.12 -9.93 -13.35
CA THR A 21 -20.44 -10.46 -13.04
C THR A 21 -20.40 -11.30 -11.78
N LYS A 22 -21.33 -11.06 -10.84
CA LYS A 22 -21.45 -11.77 -9.57
C LYS A 22 -21.74 -13.25 -9.80
N ILE A 23 -21.06 -14.11 -9.06
CA ILE A 23 -21.34 -15.54 -8.98
C ILE A 23 -22.53 -15.78 -8.04
N THR A 24 -23.72 -15.92 -8.61
CA THR A 24 -24.94 -16.34 -7.91
C THR A 24 -24.99 -17.86 -7.77
N PRO A 25 -25.86 -18.43 -6.92
CA PRO A 25 -26.01 -19.89 -6.81
C PRO A 25 -26.29 -20.59 -8.14
N ALA A 26 -27.17 -20.02 -8.98
CA ALA A 26 -27.48 -20.57 -10.30
C ALA A 26 -26.28 -20.52 -11.26
N ARG A 27 -25.48 -19.45 -11.22
CA ARG A 27 -24.26 -19.31 -12.02
C ARG A 27 -23.17 -20.26 -11.52
N ALA A 28 -22.99 -20.39 -10.20
CA ALA A 28 -22.05 -21.33 -9.58
C ALA A 28 -22.36 -22.77 -10.00
N GLN A 29 -23.64 -23.16 -9.97
CA GLN A 29 -24.08 -24.48 -10.44
C GLN A 29 -23.77 -24.67 -11.94
N ALA A 30 -24.11 -23.70 -12.79
CA ALA A 30 -23.85 -23.78 -14.23
C ALA A 30 -22.34 -23.92 -14.55
N LEU A 31 -21.49 -23.17 -13.83
CA LEU A 31 -20.03 -23.27 -13.95
C LEU A 31 -19.52 -24.64 -13.51
N LYS A 32 -20.01 -25.14 -12.37
CA LYS A 32 -19.67 -26.47 -11.88
C LYS A 32 -20.06 -27.58 -12.86
N ASP A 33 -21.28 -27.54 -13.38
CA ASP A 33 -21.80 -28.51 -14.36
C ASP A 33 -21.01 -28.48 -15.67
N ALA A 34 -20.52 -27.30 -16.06
CA ALA A 34 -19.64 -27.13 -17.21
C ALA A 34 -18.16 -27.51 -16.94
N GLY A 35 -17.83 -27.95 -15.71
CA GLY A 35 -16.52 -28.47 -15.33
C GLY A 35 -15.50 -27.42 -14.90
N TYR A 36 -15.93 -26.18 -14.62
CA TYR A 36 -15.07 -25.14 -14.04
C TYR A 36 -14.84 -25.41 -12.55
N LYS A 37 -13.64 -25.06 -12.06
CA LYS A 37 -13.25 -25.29 -10.64
C LYS A 37 -12.74 -24.04 -9.93
N TYR A 38 -12.05 -23.17 -10.66
CA TYR A 38 -11.40 -21.98 -10.10
C TYR A 38 -11.97 -20.73 -10.75
N ILE A 39 -12.20 -19.70 -9.94
CA ILE A 39 -12.84 -18.45 -10.34
C ILE A 39 -11.92 -17.27 -9.96
N GLY A 40 -11.56 -16.43 -10.92
CA GLY A 40 -10.95 -15.13 -10.69
C GLY A 40 -12.02 -14.11 -10.37
N ARG A 41 -11.82 -13.29 -9.33
CA ARG A 41 -12.73 -12.18 -9.00
C ARG A 41 -11.95 -10.96 -8.51
N TYR A 42 -12.47 -9.77 -8.81
CA TYR A 42 -11.80 -8.52 -8.44
C TYR A 42 -12.04 -8.14 -6.98
N LEU A 43 -10.96 -7.78 -6.30
CA LEU A 43 -11.00 -7.32 -4.91
C LEU A 43 -11.73 -5.98 -4.75
N PHE A 44 -11.62 -5.08 -5.74
CA PHE A 44 -12.06 -3.70 -5.62
C PHE A 44 -12.49 -3.13 -6.98
N ASN A 45 -13.49 -2.24 -6.96
CA ASN A 45 -13.86 -1.40 -8.10
C ASN A 45 -13.80 0.08 -7.70
N PRO A 46 -12.97 0.92 -8.36
CA PRO A 46 -12.92 2.35 -8.07
C PRO A 46 -14.18 3.11 -8.54
N SER A 47 -15.00 2.54 -9.43
CA SER A 47 -16.27 3.13 -9.86
C SER A 47 -17.44 2.54 -9.08
N ALA A 48 -18.29 3.40 -8.53
CA ALA A 48 -19.53 2.98 -7.89
C ALA A 48 -20.68 2.76 -8.89
N THR A 49 -20.52 3.25 -10.13
CA THR A 49 -21.58 3.23 -11.16
C THR A 49 -21.24 2.32 -12.34
N ASP A 50 -19.96 2.24 -12.72
CA ASP A 50 -19.52 1.42 -13.83
C ASP A 50 -19.14 0.02 -13.33
N LEU A 51 -19.71 -1.01 -13.97
CA LEU A 51 -19.44 -2.42 -13.65
C LEU A 51 -19.70 -2.72 -12.15
N PRO A 52 -20.92 -2.52 -11.65
CA PRO A 52 -21.22 -2.60 -10.21
C PRO A 52 -20.96 -3.98 -9.59
N GLU A 53 -20.94 -5.04 -10.40
CA GLU A 53 -20.63 -6.41 -9.99
C GLU A 53 -19.13 -6.78 -10.15
N LYS A 54 -18.27 -5.82 -10.58
CA LYS A 54 -16.82 -6.03 -10.74
C LYS A 54 -16.19 -6.54 -9.46
N GLN A 55 -16.39 -5.79 -8.40
CA GLN A 55 -15.94 -6.16 -7.07
C GLN A 55 -16.69 -7.39 -6.56
N ILE A 56 -16.00 -8.25 -5.81
CA ILE A 56 -16.62 -9.34 -5.05
C ILE A 56 -17.76 -8.81 -4.18
N GLN A 57 -18.92 -9.44 -4.30
CA GLN A 57 -20.16 -9.00 -3.64
C GLN A 57 -20.38 -9.73 -2.31
N PRO A 58 -21.15 -9.13 -1.38
CA PRO A 58 -21.55 -9.82 -0.15
C PRO A 58 -22.22 -11.18 -0.44
N GLY A 59 -21.75 -12.21 0.28
CA GLY A 59 -22.19 -13.60 0.16
C GLY A 59 -21.68 -14.36 -1.09
N GLU A 60 -20.93 -13.71 -1.98
CA GLU A 60 -20.44 -14.33 -3.21
C GLU A 60 -19.41 -15.43 -2.93
N LEU A 61 -18.40 -15.15 -2.09
CA LEU A 61 -17.38 -16.16 -1.74
C LEU A 61 -17.97 -17.35 -0.97
N ALA A 62 -18.98 -17.12 -0.14
CA ALA A 62 -19.73 -18.19 0.52
C ALA A 62 -20.46 -19.08 -0.51
N THR A 63 -21.06 -18.47 -1.54
CA THR A 63 -21.68 -19.20 -2.66
C THR A 63 -20.63 -20.02 -3.42
N ILE A 64 -19.47 -19.43 -3.76
CA ILE A 64 -18.38 -20.14 -4.45
C ILE A 64 -17.95 -21.38 -3.64
N LYS A 65 -17.73 -21.21 -2.34
CA LYS A 65 -17.39 -22.31 -1.42
C LYS A 65 -18.47 -23.38 -1.36
N GLU A 66 -19.74 -23.01 -1.19
CA GLU A 66 -20.87 -23.95 -1.07
C GLU A 66 -20.97 -24.88 -2.28
N TYR A 67 -20.69 -24.36 -3.47
CA TYR A 67 -20.74 -25.14 -4.70
C TYR A 67 -19.44 -25.93 -4.97
N GLY A 68 -18.45 -25.87 -4.06
CA GLY A 68 -17.18 -26.60 -4.18
C GLY A 68 -16.23 -26.01 -5.22
N LEU A 69 -16.36 -24.70 -5.47
CA LEU A 69 -15.47 -23.92 -6.34
C LEU A 69 -14.45 -23.18 -5.46
N SER A 70 -13.35 -22.72 -6.06
CA SER A 70 -12.35 -21.90 -5.38
C SER A 70 -12.21 -20.54 -6.06
N CYS A 71 -11.77 -19.52 -5.31
CA CYS A 71 -11.58 -18.17 -5.81
C CYS A 71 -10.12 -17.74 -5.70
N PHE A 72 -9.55 -17.11 -6.73
CA PHE A 72 -8.32 -16.32 -6.61
C PHE A 72 -8.61 -14.83 -6.81
N PRO A 73 -7.97 -13.94 -6.04
CA PRO A 73 -8.22 -12.52 -6.12
C PRO A 73 -7.40 -11.82 -7.21
N ILE A 74 -8.07 -10.90 -7.92
CA ILE A 74 -7.48 -10.02 -8.93
C ILE A 74 -7.55 -8.58 -8.42
N PHE A 75 -6.47 -7.82 -8.60
CA PHE A 75 -6.45 -6.39 -8.33
C PHE A 75 -6.25 -5.61 -9.64
N GLN A 76 -7.29 -4.88 -10.05
CA GLN A 76 -7.28 -4.04 -11.25
C GLN A 76 -8.17 -2.82 -11.06
N THR A 77 -7.57 -1.64 -11.13
CA THR A 77 -8.27 -0.34 -11.11
C THR A 77 -8.29 0.26 -12.53
N TRP A 78 -7.32 1.09 -12.87
CA TRP A 78 -7.13 1.65 -14.22
C TRP A 78 -6.18 0.78 -15.03
N SER A 79 -4.91 0.67 -14.63
CA SER A 79 -3.90 -0.28 -15.17
C SER A 79 -3.79 -0.38 -16.70
N ARG A 80 -4.16 0.69 -17.44
CA ARG A 80 -4.41 0.70 -18.90
C ARG A 80 -3.45 1.58 -19.70
N SER A 81 -2.45 2.16 -19.05
CA SER A 81 -1.47 3.06 -19.67
C SER A 81 -0.19 3.13 -18.82
N ALA A 82 0.94 3.45 -19.44
CA ALA A 82 2.24 3.46 -18.79
C ALA A 82 2.35 4.46 -17.63
N ASP A 83 1.69 5.62 -17.74
CA ASP A 83 1.67 6.70 -16.74
C ASP A 83 0.99 6.32 -15.41
N TYR A 84 0.19 5.25 -15.41
CA TYR A 84 -0.33 4.66 -14.18
C TYR A 84 0.77 4.01 -13.34
N PHE A 85 1.78 3.42 -13.95
CA PHE A 85 2.72 2.54 -13.24
C PHE A 85 3.92 3.33 -12.70
N SER A 86 4.03 3.35 -11.38
CA SER A 86 5.17 3.91 -10.64
C SER A 86 5.40 3.11 -9.34
N PRO A 87 6.57 3.24 -8.68
CA PRO A 87 6.79 2.63 -7.37
C PRO A 87 5.72 2.99 -6.34
N SER A 88 5.36 4.27 -6.26
CA SER A 88 4.35 4.80 -5.33
C SER A 88 2.96 4.27 -5.63
N GLN A 89 2.58 4.21 -6.91
CA GLN A 89 1.31 3.59 -7.29
C GLN A 89 1.30 2.10 -6.91
N GLY A 90 2.43 1.40 -7.05
CA GLY A 90 2.55 -0.01 -6.65
C GLY A 90 2.36 -0.21 -5.16
N ALA A 91 2.91 0.67 -4.33
CA ALA A 91 2.68 0.65 -2.89
C ALA A 91 1.20 0.94 -2.54
N ALA A 92 0.59 1.96 -3.17
CA ALA A 92 -0.82 2.30 -2.98
C ALA A 92 -1.76 1.14 -3.36
N ASP A 93 -1.50 0.50 -4.51
CA ASP A 93 -2.24 -0.66 -5.00
C ASP A 93 -2.10 -1.85 -4.04
N ALA A 94 -0.89 -2.11 -3.55
CA ALA A 94 -0.64 -3.16 -2.57
C ALA A 94 -1.40 -2.95 -1.26
N PHE A 95 -1.34 -1.75 -0.66
CA PHE A 95 -2.10 -1.47 0.56
C PHE A 95 -3.60 -1.68 0.35
N ARG A 96 -4.13 -1.21 -0.78
CA ARG A 96 -5.55 -1.37 -1.13
C ARG A 96 -5.91 -2.85 -1.34
N ALA A 97 -5.04 -3.61 -2.02
CA ALA A 97 -5.24 -5.03 -2.25
C ALA A 97 -5.24 -5.84 -0.95
N ILE A 98 -4.31 -5.56 -0.02
CA ILE A 98 -4.25 -6.21 1.30
C ILE A 98 -5.55 -5.96 2.07
N GLU A 99 -6.00 -4.71 2.11
CA GLU A 99 -7.22 -4.32 2.80
C GLU A 99 -8.44 -5.07 2.25
N TRP A 100 -8.65 -5.03 0.94
CA TRP A 100 -9.81 -5.68 0.34
C TRP A 100 -9.71 -7.20 0.41
N ALA A 101 -8.51 -7.79 0.31
CA ALA A 101 -8.33 -9.21 0.50
C ALA A 101 -8.74 -9.64 1.92
N LYS A 102 -8.34 -8.88 2.95
CA LYS A 102 -8.76 -9.10 4.35
C LYS A 102 -10.26 -8.85 4.54
N TYR A 103 -10.81 -7.80 3.92
CA TYR A 103 -12.24 -7.49 3.95
C TYR A 103 -13.10 -8.62 3.39
N HIS A 104 -12.67 -9.23 2.28
CA HIS A 104 -13.39 -10.35 1.68
C HIS A 104 -13.13 -11.68 2.41
N GLY A 105 -12.11 -11.77 3.26
CA GLY A 105 -11.79 -12.96 4.04
C GLY A 105 -10.79 -13.90 3.37
N PHE A 106 -9.97 -13.42 2.43
CA PHE A 106 -8.89 -14.24 1.87
C PHE A 106 -7.84 -14.53 2.93
N LYS A 107 -7.45 -15.80 3.03
CA LYS A 107 -6.52 -16.30 4.06
C LYS A 107 -5.05 -16.04 3.72
N PRO A 108 -4.15 -16.03 4.72
CA PRO A 108 -2.70 -16.07 4.51
C PRO A 108 -2.28 -17.11 3.46
N GLY A 109 -1.29 -16.77 2.65
CA GLY A 109 -0.79 -17.61 1.54
C GLY A 109 -1.54 -17.43 0.21
N THR A 110 -2.64 -16.68 0.17
CA THR A 110 -3.34 -16.35 -1.09
C THR A 110 -2.47 -15.49 -2.00
N ILE A 111 -2.39 -15.82 -3.29
CA ILE A 111 -1.74 -15.00 -4.31
C ILE A 111 -2.73 -13.98 -4.88
N ILE A 112 -2.38 -12.70 -4.85
CA ILE A 112 -3.17 -11.62 -5.46
C ILE A 112 -2.56 -11.26 -6.81
N TYR A 113 -3.35 -11.34 -7.88
CA TYR A 113 -2.88 -11.03 -9.24
C TYR A 113 -3.10 -9.55 -9.57
N PHE A 114 -2.01 -8.79 -9.66
CA PHE A 114 -2.02 -7.37 -10.03
C PHE A 114 -1.99 -7.23 -11.55
N ALA A 115 -2.92 -6.45 -12.10
CA ALA A 115 -3.12 -6.35 -13.53
C ALA A 115 -2.23 -5.31 -14.22
N VAL A 116 -1.69 -5.69 -15.38
CA VAL A 116 -1.10 -4.84 -16.41
C VAL A 116 -1.91 -5.07 -17.68
N ASP A 117 -2.96 -4.27 -17.87
CA ASP A 117 -4.02 -4.52 -18.85
C ASP A 117 -3.94 -3.55 -20.03
N TYR A 118 -2.76 -3.48 -20.64
CA TYR A 118 -2.50 -2.75 -21.89
C TYR A 118 -1.33 -3.38 -22.65
N ASP A 119 -1.14 -2.97 -23.91
CA ASP A 119 -0.01 -3.41 -24.73
C ASP A 119 1.28 -2.70 -24.32
N ALA A 120 1.87 -3.12 -23.20
CA ALA A 120 3.11 -2.56 -22.69
C ALA A 120 4.30 -2.96 -23.57
N MET A 121 4.95 -1.97 -24.18
CA MET A 121 6.20 -2.17 -24.93
C MET A 121 7.33 -2.52 -23.97
N ASP A 122 8.36 -3.25 -24.42
CA ASP A 122 9.46 -3.71 -23.54
C ASP A 122 10.18 -2.57 -22.78
N GLY A 123 10.30 -1.40 -23.42
CA GLY A 123 10.82 -0.18 -22.79
C GLY A 123 9.93 0.31 -21.64
N GLU A 124 8.60 0.26 -21.81
CA GLU A 124 7.63 0.64 -20.78
C GLU A 124 7.60 -0.38 -19.62
N VAL A 125 7.78 -1.67 -19.94
CA VAL A 125 7.93 -2.70 -18.90
C VAL A 125 9.12 -2.38 -18.00
N THR A 126 10.25 -2.00 -18.61
CA THR A 126 11.47 -1.64 -17.89
C THR A 126 11.31 -0.36 -17.08
N ALA A 127 10.74 0.68 -17.67
CA ALA A 127 10.67 2.02 -17.07
C ALA A 127 9.56 2.17 -16.03
N TYR A 128 8.45 1.44 -16.15
CA TYR A 128 7.23 1.69 -15.37
C TYR A 128 6.71 0.44 -14.66
N VAL A 129 6.59 -0.69 -15.35
CA VAL A 129 5.98 -1.91 -14.77
C VAL A 129 6.89 -2.56 -13.73
N LEU A 130 8.18 -2.74 -14.01
CA LEU A 130 9.11 -3.34 -13.02
C LEU A 130 9.24 -2.48 -11.75
N PRO A 131 9.38 -1.15 -11.82
CA PRO A 131 9.37 -0.30 -10.63
C PRO A 131 8.06 -0.36 -9.83
N HIS A 132 6.90 -0.42 -10.51
CA HIS A 132 5.60 -0.63 -9.85
C HIS A 132 5.55 -1.95 -9.09
N PHE A 133 5.91 -3.07 -9.73
CA PHE A 133 5.92 -4.38 -9.08
C PHE A 133 6.95 -4.51 -7.95
N ARG A 134 8.06 -3.77 -8.00
CA ARG A 134 8.98 -3.64 -6.86
C ARG A 134 8.29 -3.02 -5.65
N GLY A 135 7.50 -1.96 -5.86
CA GLY A 135 6.68 -1.32 -4.83
C GLY A 135 5.58 -2.24 -4.29
N VAL A 136 4.92 -2.99 -5.18
CA VAL A 136 3.90 -4.00 -4.82
C VAL A 136 4.51 -5.07 -3.93
N MET A 137 5.60 -5.72 -4.37
CA MET A 137 6.25 -6.80 -3.63
C MET A 137 6.75 -6.33 -2.27
N ARG A 138 7.45 -5.18 -2.20
CA ARG A 138 7.89 -4.60 -0.92
C ARG A 138 6.72 -4.47 0.06
N THR A 139 5.62 -3.88 -0.40
CA THR A 139 4.48 -3.54 0.46
C THR A 139 3.66 -4.76 0.86
N ILE A 140 3.40 -5.68 -0.07
CA ILE A 140 2.71 -6.96 0.21
C ILE A 140 3.51 -7.80 1.20
N GLY A 141 4.81 -7.95 0.95
CA GLY A 141 5.70 -8.75 1.79
C GLY A 141 5.82 -8.20 3.21
N GLU A 142 5.90 -6.87 3.37
CA GLU A 142 6.03 -6.24 4.69
C GLU A 142 4.72 -6.20 5.48
N ASN A 143 3.55 -6.04 4.83
CA ASN A 143 2.29 -5.73 5.53
C ASN A 143 1.24 -6.84 5.48
N SER A 144 1.57 -8.01 4.91
CA SER A 144 0.64 -9.12 4.80
C SER A 144 1.34 -10.47 4.64
N SER A 145 0.57 -11.54 4.72
CA SER A 145 1.02 -12.90 4.38
C SER A 145 0.51 -13.34 3.01
N TYR A 146 0.13 -12.41 2.13
CA TYR A 146 -0.29 -12.72 0.77
C TYR A 146 0.92 -12.84 -0.17
N GLY A 147 0.74 -13.57 -1.27
CA GLY A 147 1.70 -13.62 -2.37
C GLY A 147 1.36 -12.62 -3.48
N VAL A 148 2.37 -12.26 -4.27
CA VAL A 148 2.18 -11.40 -5.45
C VAL A 148 2.11 -12.26 -6.72
N GLY A 149 1.07 -12.07 -7.50
CA GLY A 149 0.93 -12.56 -8.86
C GLY A 149 0.83 -11.40 -9.85
N VAL A 150 1.16 -11.66 -11.11
CA VAL A 150 1.03 -10.68 -12.21
C VAL A 150 0.02 -11.17 -13.22
N TYR A 151 -0.92 -10.31 -13.61
CA TYR A 151 -1.76 -10.50 -14.78
C TYR A 151 -1.28 -9.60 -15.92
N GLY A 152 -1.10 -10.15 -17.13
CA GLY A 152 -0.71 -9.35 -18.29
C GLY A 152 -0.18 -10.17 -19.48
N PRO A 153 0.34 -9.49 -20.53
CA PRO A 153 0.96 -10.16 -21.67
C PRO A 153 2.16 -11.03 -21.26
N ARG A 154 2.50 -12.03 -22.07
CA ARG A 154 3.61 -12.96 -21.80
C ARG A 154 4.93 -12.26 -21.45
N ASN A 155 5.33 -11.24 -22.22
CA ASN A 155 6.55 -10.47 -21.93
C ASN A 155 6.52 -9.80 -20.55
N VAL A 156 5.39 -9.16 -20.20
CA VAL A 156 5.22 -8.53 -18.89
C VAL A 156 5.34 -9.57 -17.78
N CYS A 157 4.59 -10.66 -17.88
CA CYS A 157 4.60 -11.72 -16.89
C CYS A 157 6.00 -12.32 -16.70
N GLN A 158 6.70 -12.61 -17.80
CA GLN A 158 8.06 -13.15 -17.78
C GLN A 158 9.03 -12.17 -17.11
N ARG A 159 9.03 -10.90 -17.51
CA ARG A 159 9.92 -9.86 -16.98
C ARG A 159 9.72 -9.63 -15.48
N VAL A 160 8.46 -9.57 -15.03
CA VAL A 160 8.12 -9.39 -13.61
C VAL A 160 8.51 -10.63 -12.78
N ALA A 161 8.29 -11.83 -13.32
CA ALA A 161 8.71 -13.07 -12.69
C ALA A 161 10.24 -13.19 -12.58
N ASP A 162 10.98 -12.89 -13.65
CA ASP A 162 12.45 -12.96 -13.68
C ASP A 162 13.10 -11.94 -12.75
N ALA A 163 12.45 -10.79 -12.54
CA ALA A 163 12.86 -9.80 -11.55
C ALA A 163 12.60 -10.24 -10.09
N GLY A 164 11.90 -11.36 -9.88
CA GLY A 164 11.56 -11.89 -8.56
C GLY A 164 10.38 -11.17 -7.90
N TYR A 165 9.57 -10.41 -8.65
CA TYR A 165 8.48 -9.61 -8.09
C TYR A 165 7.10 -10.29 -8.14
N ALA A 166 6.98 -11.45 -8.79
CA ALA A 166 5.75 -12.24 -8.79
C ALA A 166 6.04 -13.75 -8.67
N ALA A 167 5.31 -14.41 -7.76
CA ALA A 167 5.38 -15.85 -7.53
C ALA A 167 4.65 -16.66 -8.62
N ALA A 168 3.63 -16.08 -9.25
CA ALA A 168 2.82 -16.71 -10.29
C ALA A 168 2.39 -15.71 -11.37
N SER A 169 2.16 -16.22 -12.58
CA SER A 169 1.67 -15.42 -13.71
C SER A 169 0.29 -15.86 -14.18
N PHE A 170 -0.57 -14.89 -14.43
CA PHE A 170 -1.85 -15.03 -15.10
C PHE A 170 -1.75 -14.35 -16.48
N VAL A 171 -1.59 -15.14 -17.53
CA VAL A 171 -1.28 -14.63 -18.87
C VAL A 171 -2.55 -14.22 -19.62
N SER A 172 -2.50 -13.11 -20.36
CA SER A 172 -3.61 -12.60 -21.18
C SER A 172 -3.50 -12.95 -22.67
N ASP A 173 -3.36 -14.23 -23.02
CA ASP A 173 -3.17 -14.68 -24.42
C ASP A 173 -4.36 -14.38 -25.35
N MET A 174 -5.55 -14.18 -24.79
CA MET A 174 -6.75 -13.74 -25.50
C MET A 174 -6.55 -12.37 -26.17
N SER A 175 -5.69 -11.52 -25.60
CA SER A 175 -5.30 -10.22 -26.17
C SER A 175 -4.28 -10.40 -27.30
N SER A 176 -4.71 -11.03 -28.40
CA SER A 176 -3.86 -11.32 -29.57
C SER A 176 -3.27 -10.08 -30.25
N GLY A 177 -3.82 -8.90 -29.99
CA GLY A 177 -3.31 -7.62 -30.47
C GLY A 177 -2.14 -7.06 -29.64
N PHE A 178 -1.86 -7.62 -28.46
CA PHE A 178 -0.76 -7.15 -27.62
C PHE A 178 0.58 -7.70 -28.13
N SER A 179 1.49 -6.80 -28.49
CA SER A 179 2.85 -7.12 -28.91
C SER A 179 3.59 -8.01 -27.91
N GLY A 180 3.31 -7.83 -26.61
CA GLY A 180 3.88 -8.64 -25.53
C GLY A 180 3.50 -10.13 -25.55
N ASN A 181 2.53 -10.54 -26.36
CA ASN A 181 2.17 -11.94 -26.60
C ASN A 181 2.82 -12.52 -27.87
N LEU A 182 3.35 -11.68 -28.75
CA LEU A 182 3.89 -12.09 -30.04
C LEU A 182 5.37 -12.46 -29.91
N GLY A 183 5.69 -13.75 -30.09
CA GLY A 183 7.07 -14.24 -30.11
C GLY A 183 7.68 -14.53 -28.73
N TYR A 184 6.93 -14.35 -27.65
CA TYR A 184 7.34 -14.71 -26.29
C TYR A 184 6.74 -16.07 -25.87
N PRO A 185 7.52 -16.95 -25.22
CA PRO A 185 6.99 -18.20 -24.67
C PRO A 185 6.09 -17.92 -23.46
N LEU A 186 5.27 -18.91 -23.06
CA LEU A 186 4.55 -18.85 -21.79
C LEU A 186 5.56 -18.80 -20.62
N PRO A 187 5.40 -17.89 -19.63
CA PRO A 187 6.29 -17.80 -18.47
C PRO A 187 6.37 -19.10 -17.70
N THR A 188 7.54 -19.51 -17.24
CA THR A 188 7.70 -20.81 -16.55
C THR A 188 6.85 -20.93 -15.28
N ASN A 189 6.51 -19.81 -14.63
CA ASN A 189 5.67 -19.72 -13.44
C ASN A 189 4.17 -19.44 -13.76
N TRP A 190 3.71 -19.62 -15.01
CA TRP A 190 2.30 -19.42 -15.37
C TRP A 190 1.39 -20.33 -14.53
N ALA A 191 0.39 -19.74 -13.88
CA ALA A 191 -0.67 -20.40 -13.12
C ALA A 191 -1.97 -20.47 -13.94
N PHE A 192 -2.30 -19.36 -14.59
CA PHE A 192 -3.50 -19.21 -15.41
C PHE A 192 -3.15 -18.61 -16.77
N ASP A 193 -3.93 -18.93 -17.79
CA ASP A 193 -3.75 -18.41 -19.16
C ASP A 193 -5.11 -18.16 -19.82
N GLN A 194 -5.47 -16.89 -20.04
CA GLN A 194 -6.73 -16.45 -20.61
C GLN A 194 -6.73 -16.65 -22.12
N ILE A 195 -7.67 -17.43 -22.66
CA ILE A 195 -7.62 -17.85 -24.07
C ILE A 195 -8.84 -17.45 -24.92
N SER A 196 -10.00 -17.20 -24.31
CA SER A 196 -11.24 -16.93 -25.06
C SER A 196 -12.36 -16.44 -24.17
N THR A 197 -13.25 -15.60 -24.69
CA THR A 197 -14.54 -15.29 -24.05
C THR A 197 -15.62 -16.25 -24.55
N VAL A 198 -16.41 -16.85 -23.63
CA VAL A 198 -17.50 -17.79 -23.96
C VAL A 198 -18.70 -17.57 -23.03
N THR A 199 -19.90 -18.01 -23.44
CA THR A 199 -21.07 -18.04 -22.57
C THR A 199 -21.32 -19.43 -22.01
N VAL A 200 -21.59 -19.53 -20.71
CA VAL A 200 -21.91 -20.78 -20.00
C VAL A 200 -23.30 -20.68 -19.39
N GLY A 201 -24.01 -21.81 -19.33
CA GLY A 201 -25.33 -21.89 -18.71
C GLY A 201 -26.46 -21.30 -19.55
N SER A 202 -27.64 -21.24 -18.94
CA SER A 202 -28.86 -20.68 -19.53
C SER A 202 -29.75 -20.10 -18.42
N GLY A 203 -30.73 -19.26 -18.79
CA GLY A 203 -31.63 -18.62 -17.84
C GLY A 203 -30.88 -17.87 -16.73
N ALA A 204 -31.26 -18.09 -15.48
CA ALA A 204 -30.61 -17.47 -14.31
C ALA A 204 -29.14 -17.89 -14.09
N GLY A 205 -28.71 -19.01 -14.68
CA GLY A 205 -27.33 -19.49 -14.64
C GLY A 205 -26.48 -19.04 -15.83
N GLN A 206 -27.05 -18.30 -16.78
CA GLN A 206 -26.29 -17.78 -17.91
C GLN A 206 -25.26 -16.74 -17.43
N ILE A 207 -24.02 -16.93 -17.86
CA ILE A 207 -22.91 -16.03 -17.56
C ILE A 207 -21.92 -16.05 -18.73
N GLU A 208 -21.54 -14.86 -19.20
CA GLU A 208 -20.38 -14.71 -20.07
C GLU A 208 -19.11 -14.81 -19.21
N ILE A 209 -18.07 -15.47 -19.72
CA ILE A 209 -16.82 -15.73 -19.02
C ILE A 209 -15.62 -15.53 -19.94
N ASP A 210 -14.53 -15.01 -19.39
CA ASP A 210 -13.19 -15.21 -19.90
C ASP A 210 -12.69 -16.57 -19.43
N ASN A 211 -12.63 -17.50 -20.37
CA ASN A 211 -12.20 -18.89 -20.16
C ASN A 211 -10.68 -18.96 -20.19
N ASN A 212 -10.11 -19.49 -19.10
CA ASN A 212 -8.69 -19.62 -18.89
C ASN A 212 -8.28 -21.08 -18.69
N LEU A 213 -7.05 -21.40 -19.07
CA LEU A 213 -6.36 -22.65 -18.74
C LEU A 213 -5.70 -22.53 -17.37
N VAL A 214 -5.44 -23.67 -16.72
CA VAL A 214 -4.72 -23.75 -15.44
C VAL A 214 -3.56 -24.73 -15.55
N SER A 215 -2.41 -24.34 -15.00
CA SER A 215 -1.21 -25.18 -14.98
C SER A 215 -1.15 -26.13 -13.78
N GLY A 216 -1.91 -25.82 -12.73
CA GLY A 216 -1.88 -26.51 -11.44
C GLY A 216 -0.89 -25.92 -10.43
N ARG A 217 -0.36 -24.71 -10.68
CA ARG A 217 0.50 -23.98 -9.73
C ARG A 217 -0.27 -23.23 -8.65
N ASP A 218 -1.47 -22.76 -9.00
CA ASP A 218 -2.38 -22.07 -8.09
C ASP A 218 -3.79 -22.64 -8.29
N PHE A 219 -4.49 -22.84 -7.18
CA PHE A 219 -5.85 -23.38 -7.12
C PHE A 219 -6.84 -22.38 -6.51
N GLY A 220 -6.39 -21.17 -6.15
CA GLY A 220 -7.16 -20.23 -5.36
C GLY A 220 -7.50 -20.76 -3.96
N GLN A 221 -8.43 -20.08 -3.30
CA GLN A 221 -8.93 -20.43 -1.97
C GLN A 221 -10.33 -21.03 -2.09
N SER A 222 -10.53 -22.19 -1.45
CA SER A 222 -11.85 -22.82 -1.30
C SER A 222 -12.50 -22.51 0.05
N ASP A 223 -11.84 -21.70 0.89
CA ASP A 223 -12.30 -21.33 2.22
C ASP A 223 -11.85 -19.91 2.58
N PHE A 224 -12.66 -19.22 3.37
CA PHE A 224 -12.50 -17.79 3.67
C PHE A 224 -12.78 -17.53 5.14
N ASP A 225 -12.05 -16.58 5.72
CA ASP A 225 -12.31 -16.06 7.06
C ASP A 225 -13.51 -15.09 7.04
N PRO A 226 -14.11 -14.77 8.20
CA PRO A 226 -15.00 -13.63 8.29
C PRO A 226 -14.31 -12.36 7.77
N GLY A 227 -15.03 -11.55 7.01
CA GLY A 227 -14.50 -10.30 6.47
C GLY A 227 -14.05 -9.32 7.55
N ALA A 228 -12.94 -8.64 7.32
CA ALA A 228 -12.44 -7.59 8.20
C ALA A 228 -13.39 -6.37 8.26
N ASP A 229 -13.48 -5.72 9.42
CA ASP A 229 -14.26 -4.49 9.58
C ASP A 229 -13.48 -3.25 9.09
N LEU A 230 -14.09 -2.53 8.13
CA LEU A 230 -13.58 -1.27 7.58
C LEU A 230 -14.20 -0.03 8.27
N GLY A 231 -15.05 -0.21 9.27
CA GLY A 231 -15.68 0.86 10.03
C GLY A 231 -14.66 1.74 10.76
N GLY A 232 -14.91 3.05 10.74
CA GLY A 232 -14.13 4.06 11.49
C GLY A 232 -12.73 4.37 10.94
N LEU A 233 -12.32 3.69 9.87
CA LEU A 233 -11.03 3.91 9.20
C LEU A 233 -10.94 5.28 8.50
N ASP A 234 -9.74 5.84 8.46
CA ASP A 234 -9.46 7.08 7.73
C ASP A 234 -9.66 6.94 6.21
N THR A 235 -10.17 8.00 5.58
CA THR A 235 -10.32 8.13 4.12
C THR A 235 -9.25 9.07 3.56
N ARG A 236 -9.21 9.19 2.22
CA ARG A 236 -8.43 10.25 1.57
C ARG A 236 -9.05 11.60 1.94
N LEU A 237 -8.22 12.61 2.15
CA LEU A 237 -8.71 13.97 2.36
C LEU A 237 -9.56 14.40 1.15
N ASP A 238 -10.75 14.96 1.39
CA ASP A 238 -11.48 15.68 0.33
C ASP A 238 -10.78 17.00 0.07
N GLU A 239 -9.72 16.95 -0.74
CA GLU A 239 -8.90 18.12 -1.03
C GLU A 239 -9.69 19.24 -1.70
N ALA A 240 -10.68 18.90 -2.53
CA ALA A 240 -11.51 19.88 -3.21
C ALA A 240 -12.35 20.69 -2.22
N ALA A 241 -12.86 20.04 -1.17
CA ALA A 241 -13.62 20.71 -0.12
C ALA A 241 -12.73 21.41 0.92
N TYR A 242 -11.61 20.79 1.33
CA TYR A 242 -10.97 21.12 2.59
C TYR A 242 -9.54 21.65 2.50
N ARG A 243 -8.81 21.46 1.37
CA ARG A 243 -7.39 21.81 1.29
C ARG A 243 -7.11 23.28 1.67
N SER A 244 -7.88 24.22 1.12
CA SER A 244 -7.68 25.65 1.36
C SER A 244 -8.02 26.06 2.80
N LEU A 245 -9.08 25.49 3.38
CA LEU A 245 -9.50 25.78 4.75
C LEU A 245 -8.50 25.19 5.76
N MET A 246 -8.07 23.96 5.52
CA MET A 246 -7.08 23.28 6.33
C MET A 246 -5.73 24.01 6.33
N LEU A 247 -5.27 24.51 5.17
CA LEU A 247 -4.07 25.34 5.09
C LEU A 247 -4.19 26.62 5.93
N GLN A 248 -5.35 27.30 5.86
CA GLN A 248 -5.59 28.50 6.64
C GLN A 248 -5.49 28.24 8.14
N ASP A 249 -6.11 27.17 8.62
CA ASP A 249 -6.11 26.82 10.04
C ASP A 249 -4.74 26.31 10.53
N VAL A 250 -4.02 25.54 9.70
CA VAL A 250 -2.64 25.12 10.01
C VAL A 250 -1.75 26.34 10.17
N LYS A 251 -1.83 27.31 9.25
CA LYS A 251 -1.05 28.54 9.34
C LYS A 251 -1.41 29.36 10.57
N ALA A 252 -2.71 29.55 10.83
CA ALA A 252 -3.18 30.29 11.99
C ALA A 252 -2.70 29.66 13.30
N TYR A 253 -2.74 28.32 13.38
CA TYR A 253 -2.23 27.59 14.55
C TYR A 253 -0.73 27.77 14.72
N LEU A 254 0.07 27.51 13.68
CA LEU A 254 1.53 27.64 13.73
C LEU A 254 1.96 29.07 14.09
N GLU A 255 1.33 30.08 13.48
CA GLU A 255 1.59 31.49 13.80
C GLU A 255 1.25 31.81 15.27
N SER A 256 0.19 31.21 15.84
CA SER A 256 -0.22 31.43 17.22
C SER A 256 0.79 30.92 18.27
N ILE A 257 1.60 29.93 17.89
CA ILE A 257 2.68 29.37 18.73
C ILE A 257 4.06 29.88 18.33
N GLY A 258 4.14 30.94 17.51
CA GLY A 258 5.40 31.60 17.17
C GLY A 258 6.13 31.01 15.96
N VAL A 259 5.47 30.18 15.15
CA VAL A 259 6.03 29.61 13.90
C VAL A 259 5.41 30.35 12.69
N PRO A 260 6.00 31.46 12.23
CA PRO A 260 5.44 32.26 11.14
C PRO A 260 5.47 31.52 9.80
N GLU A 261 4.75 32.01 8.79
CA GLU A 261 4.72 31.39 7.44
C GLU A 261 6.10 31.09 6.87
N THR A 262 7.06 32.00 7.02
CA THR A 262 8.46 31.83 6.63
C THR A 262 9.36 32.35 7.75
N GLY A 263 10.53 31.73 7.94
CA GLY A 263 11.47 32.16 9.00
C GLY A 263 10.96 31.87 10.42
N GLY A 264 11.54 32.53 11.44
CA GLY A 264 11.32 32.30 12.88
C GLY A 264 11.89 30.96 13.36
N ASP A 265 12.77 30.84 14.35
CA ASP A 265 12.98 31.61 15.58
C ASP A 265 14.13 32.64 15.46
N GLY A 266 14.01 33.78 16.16
CA GLY A 266 14.85 34.98 16.00
C GLY A 266 16.38 34.80 16.19
N TRP A 267 17.14 35.85 15.88
CA TRP A 267 18.63 35.97 15.95
C TRP A 267 19.28 35.66 17.32
N THR A 268 18.50 35.35 18.35
CA THR A 268 18.98 35.03 19.71
C THR A 268 19.02 33.54 20.03
N ASP A 269 18.54 32.67 19.14
CA ASP A 269 18.58 31.23 19.34
C ASP A 269 19.82 30.58 18.71
N LYS A 270 20.41 29.59 19.39
CA LYS A 270 21.68 28.95 18.97
C LYS A 270 21.51 28.02 17.76
N ASP A 271 20.28 27.65 17.43
CA ASP A 271 20.00 26.53 16.51
C ASP A 271 19.67 26.93 15.07
N ARG A 272 19.65 28.23 14.73
CA ARG A 272 19.47 28.76 13.34
C ARG A 272 18.30 28.10 12.57
N ALA A 273 17.27 27.63 13.27
CA ALA A 273 16.23 26.70 12.82
C ALA A 273 15.35 27.18 11.64
N SER A 274 15.61 28.35 11.05
CA SER A 274 14.69 29.00 10.11
C SER A 274 15.31 29.90 9.06
N LEU A 275 16.64 29.97 8.99
CA LEU A 275 17.32 30.76 7.95
C LEU A 275 17.29 29.98 6.63
N GLY A 276 16.25 30.20 5.82
CA GLY A 276 16.06 29.56 4.51
C GLY A 276 15.31 28.22 4.53
N GLY A 277 14.56 27.94 5.60
CA GLY A 277 13.76 26.71 5.77
C GLY A 277 12.44 26.70 5.00
N ILE A 278 11.77 25.54 5.03
CA ILE A 278 10.48 25.27 4.36
C ILE A 278 9.37 26.12 4.99
N SER A 279 8.48 26.70 4.17
CA SER A 279 7.35 27.50 4.65
C SER A 279 6.24 26.64 5.26
N ASN A 280 5.35 27.24 6.07
CA ASN A 280 4.15 26.53 6.57
C ASN A 280 3.32 25.95 5.40
N THR A 281 3.18 26.73 4.31
CA THR A 281 2.47 26.31 3.10
C THR A 281 3.18 25.17 2.37
N GLU A 282 4.51 25.21 2.25
CA GLU A 282 5.28 24.16 1.59
C GLU A 282 5.24 22.84 2.37
N ALA A 283 5.42 22.88 3.70
CA ALA A 283 5.30 21.70 4.56
C ALA A 283 3.89 21.10 4.53
N PHE A 284 2.86 21.96 4.56
CA PHE A 284 1.47 21.54 4.42
C PHE A 284 1.21 20.86 3.07
N ASN A 285 1.66 21.46 1.96
CA ASN A 285 1.47 20.89 0.63
C ASN A 285 2.16 19.53 0.49
N ALA A 286 3.38 19.40 1.00
CA ALA A 286 4.10 18.12 1.03
C ALA A 286 3.28 17.01 1.72
N VAL A 287 2.70 17.31 2.90
CA VAL A 287 1.87 16.35 3.65
C VAL A 287 0.55 16.04 2.97
N VAL A 288 -0.13 17.04 2.39
CA VAL A 288 -1.42 16.83 1.70
C VAL A 288 -1.25 16.11 0.37
N ASP A 289 -0.23 16.46 -0.42
CA ASP A 289 0.06 15.79 -1.69
C ASP A 289 0.42 14.30 -1.46
N ALA A 290 1.01 13.98 -0.30
CA ALA A 290 1.31 12.63 0.15
C ALA A 290 0.19 11.96 0.98
N ASP A 291 -1.03 12.53 1.07
CA ASP A 291 -2.13 12.02 1.90
C ASP A 291 -2.46 10.54 1.62
N TRP A 292 -2.15 10.03 0.42
CA TRP A 292 -2.42 8.63 0.06
C TRP A 292 -1.64 7.66 0.95
N LEU A 293 -0.41 8.03 1.30
CA LEU A 293 0.48 7.23 2.12
C LEU A 293 0.02 7.28 3.57
N PHE A 294 -0.27 8.48 4.09
CA PHE A 294 -0.79 8.66 5.45
C PHE A 294 -2.10 7.89 5.65
N THR A 295 -3.04 7.99 4.71
CA THR A 295 -4.28 7.20 4.74
C THR A 295 -3.98 5.70 4.72
N SER A 296 -3.07 5.24 3.86
CA SER A 296 -2.75 3.81 3.75
C SER A 296 -2.12 3.25 5.03
N LEU A 297 -1.20 4.01 5.65
CA LEU A 297 -0.56 3.64 6.92
C LEU A 297 -1.57 3.65 8.07
N ALA A 298 -2.36 4.71 8.20
CA ALA A 298 -3.41 4.85 9.22
C ALA A 298 -4.40 3.69 9.18
N ARG A 299 -4.86 3.31 7.98
CA ARG A 299 -5.77 2.18 7.77
C ARG A 299 -5.13 0.84 8.09
N THR A 300 -3.88 0.64 7.66
CA THR A 300 -3.13 -0.62 7.88
C THR A 300 -2.83 -0.84 9.36
N LEU A 301 -2.39 0.22 10.05
CA LEU A 301 -2.00 0.19 11.46
C LEU A 301 -3.18 0.45 12.41
N ARG A 302 -4.36 0.77 11.86
CA ARG A 302 -5.59 1.10 12.60
C ARG A 302 -5.41 2.21 13.64
N MET A 303 -4.70 3.27 13.27
CA MET A 303 -4.48 4.48 14.07
C MET A 303 -4.95 5.72 13.30
N ARG A 304 -5.19 6.84 13.99
CA ARG A 304 -5.64 8.07 13.33
C ARG A 304 -4.58 8.65 12.41
N LYS A 305 -4.98 9.03 11.19
CA LYS A 305 -4.10 9.60 10.16
C LYS A 305 -3.39 10.88 10.62
N ALA A 306 -4.09 11.75 11.34
CA ALA A 306 -3.53 13.00 11.85
C ALA A 306 -2.33 12.77 12.81
N LEU A 307 -2.28 11.62 13.50
CA LEU A 307 -1.18 11.27 14.41
C LEU A 307 0.14 11.06 13.67
N ILE A 308 0.08 10.61 12.41
CA ILE A 308 1.26 10.47 11.55
C ILE A 308 1.56 11.80 10.85
N GLN A 309 0.54 12.53 10.41
CA GLN A 309 0.70 13.80 9.68
C GLN A 309 1.31 14.92 10.53
N ALA A 310 0.92 15.03 11.81
CA ALA A 310 1.37 16.11 12.70
C ALA A 310 2.90 16.18 12.86
N PRO A 311 3.61 15.10 13.25
CA PRO A 311 5.07 15.15 13.36
C PRO A 311 5.73 15.40 12.00
N VAL A 312 5.25 14.78 10.91
CA VAL A 312 5.85 15.01 9.59
C VAL A 312 5.75 16.47 9.14
N LEU A 313 4.58 17.11 9.33
CA LEU A 313 4.41 18.52 8.99
C LEU A 313 5.32 19.40 9.85
N TRP A 314 5.39 19.12 11.14
CA TRP A 314 6.22 19.86 12.09
C TRP A 314 7.71 19.76 11.75
N GLU A 315 8.22 18.55 11.53
CA GLU A 315 9.63 18.31 11.21
C GLU A 315 10.02 18.92 9.87
N LEU A 316 9.20 18.78 8.83
CA LEU A 316 9.40 19.50 7.57
C LEU A 316 9.48 21.01 7.78
N ARG A 317 8.61 21.56 8.64
CA ARG A 317 8.59 22.99 8.91
C ARG A 317 9.82 23.45 9.70
N LYS A 318 10.39 22.62 10.57
CA LYS A 318 11.56 22.96 11.40
C LYS A 318 12.92 22.63 10.76
N LEU A 319 12.91 22.04 9.56
CA LEU A 319 14.12 21.82 8.75
C LEU A 319 14.95 23.09 8.56
N ASN A 320 16.24 22.98 8.82
CA ASN A 320 17.17 24.10 8.86
C ASN A 320 18.55 23.77 8.25
N PRO A 321 19.43 24.78 8.06
CA PRO A 321 20.74 24.58 7.45
C PRO A 321 21.69 23.59 8.15
N LEU A 322 21.54 23.38 9.46
CA LEU A 322 22.36 22.42 10.21
C LEU A 322 21.96 20.97 9.91
N ASP A 323 20.70 20.72 9.58
CA ASP A 323 20.23 19.39 9.17
C ASP A 323 20.91 18.99 7.86
N PHE A 324 20.90 19.88 6.86
CA PHE A 324 21.60 19.64 5.58
C PHE A 324 23.11 19.46 5.76
N ALA A 325 23.72 20.17 6.71
CA ALA A 325 25.14 20.01 7.02
C ALA A 325 25.42 18.65 7.68
N SER A 326 24.53 18.19 8.56
CA SER A 326 24.61 16.87 9.21
C SER A 326 24.41 15.75 8.19
N ASP A 327 23.44 15.89 7.29
CA ASP A 327 23.21 14.96 6.19
C ASP A 327 24.45 14.84 5.28
N ALA A 328 25.07 15.99 4.95
CA ALA A 328 26.30 16.02 4.17
C ALA A 328 27.47 15.35 4.91
N ALA A 329 27.54 15.49 6.24
CA ALA A 329 28.56 14.85 7.07
C ALA A 329 28.38 13.32 7.11
N VAL A 330 27.15 12.80 7.22
CA VAL A 330 26.88 11.35 7.11
C VAL A 330 27.21 10.85 5.70
N LYS A 331 26.80 11.56 4.65
CA LYS A 331 27.15 11.23 3.25
C LYS A 331 28.67 11.17 3.03
N ALA A 332 29.42 12.07 3.67
CA ALA A 332 30.88 12.12 3.63
C ALA A 332 31.58 11.10 4.56
N GLY A 333 30.83 10.33 5.35
CA GLY A 333 31.38 9.36 6.32
C GLY A 333 32.03 10.01 7.55
N GLN A 334 31.69 11.26 7.85
CA GLN A 334 32.19 12.00 9.01
C GLN A 334 31.32 11.78 10.26
N LEU A 335 30.04 11.46 10.06
CA LEU A 335 29.11 11.01 11.08
C LEU A 335 28.57 9.63 10.71
N ASP A 336 28.28 8.81 11.72
CA ASP A 336 27.68 7.48 11.51
C ASP A 336 26.15 7.57 11.38
N ASP A 337 25.50 8.59 11.97
CA ASP A 337 24.05 8.78 11.98
C ASP A 337 23.69 10.26 12.23
N CYS A 338 22.53 10.69 11.73
CA CYS A 338 21.87 11.96 12.08
C CYS A 338 20.36 11.85 11.79
N SER A 339 19.54 12.72 12.40
CA SER A 339 18.14 12.88 11.99
C SER A 339 18.08 13.31 10.52
N THR A 340 17.20 12.68 9.74
CA THR A 340 17.10 12.97 8.31
C THR A 340 15.70 12.73 7.73
N GLY A 341 15.47 13.27 6.54
CA GLY A 341 14.20 13.18 5.80
C GLY A 341 13.03 13.91 6.47
N TRP A 342 11.82 13.60 6.01
CA TRP A 342 10.60 14.36 6.36
C TRP A 342 10.20 14.28 7.84
N GLY A 343 10.49 13.17 8.50
CA GLY A 343 10.23 12.95 9.91
C GLY A 343 11.44 13.17 10.81
N GLN A 344 12.60 13.60 10.27
CA GLN A 344 13.82 13.84 11.05
C GLN A 344 14.20 12.68 12.00
N ILE A 345 14.33 11.48 11.42
CA ILE A 345 14.57 10.25 12.19
C ILE A 345 16.03 9.81 12.07
N PHE A 346 16.64 9.41 13.19
CA PHE A 346 17.94 8.73 13.21
C PHE A 346 17.80 7.27 12.76
N ALA A 347 18.79 6.73 12.04
CA ALA A 347 18.78 5.34 11.61
C ALA A 347 18.69 4.36 12.78
N ALA A 348 19.37 4.65 13.90
CA ALA A 348 19.29 3.82 15.10
C ALA A 348 17.85 3.76 15.67
N THR A 349 17.14 4.90 15.67
CA THR A 349 15.74 4.99 16.10
C THR A 349 14.83 4.22 15.16
N ALA A 350 15.03 4.37 13.84
CA ALA A 350 14.29 3.64 12.83
C ALA A 350 14.45 2.13 12.96
N ILE A 351 15.67 1.64 13.18
CA ILE A 351 15.96 0.21 13.38
C ILE A 351 15.23 -0.31 14.63
N LYS A 352 15.30 0.40 15.76
CA LYS A 352 14.63 -0.01 17.00
C LYS A 352 13.11 -0.09 16.84
N ALA A 353 12.50 0.95 16.27
CA ALA A 353 11.06 0.98 16.02
C ALA A 353 10.62 -0.13 15.05
N ARG A 354 11.39 -0.34 13.97
CA ARG A 354 11.12 -1.41 13.00
C ARG A 354 11.24 -2.79 13.64
N ASN A 355 12.29 -3.04 14.42
CA ASN A 355 12.51 -4.31 15.11
C ASN A 355 11.39 -4.58 16.14
N TYR A 356 10.90 -3.56 16.83
CA TYR A 356 9.71 -3.67 17.69
C TYR A 356 8.49 -4.11 16.88
N CYS A 357 8.18 -3.42 15.77
CA CYS A 357 7.04 -3.78 14.92
C CYS A 357 7.14 -5.20 14.36
N ILE A 358 8.36 -5.68 14.05
CA ILE A 358 8.60 -7.08 13.64
C ILE A 358 8.34 -8.05 14.79
N GLY A 359 8.91 -7.79 15.97
CA GLY A 359 8.74 -8.64 17.15
C GLY A 359 7.27 -8.79 17.57
N GLU A 360 6.49 -7.75 17.34
CA GLU A 360 5.06 -7.67 17.65
C GLU A 360 4.15 -8.20 16.52
N GLY A 361 4.74 -8.65 15.40
CA GLY A 361 3.99 -9.17 14.25
C GLY A 361 3.15 -8.11 13.52
N ILE A 362 3.47 -6.82 13.69
CA ILE A 362 2.80 -5.70 13.02
C ILE A 362 3.23 -5.65 11.54
N ILE A 363 4.52 -5.89 11.30
CA ILE A 363 5.12 -5.98 9.97
C ILE A 363 5.99 -7.23 9.89
N ASN A 364 6.24 -7.71 8.67
CA ASN A 364 7.20 -8.77 8.41
C ASN A 364 8.57 -8.20 8.07
N GLY A 365 9.60 -8.96 8.42
CA GLY A 365 10.97 -8.71 7.97
C GLY A 365 11.98 -9.26 8.95
N GLU A 366 13.25 -9.16 8.58
CA GLU A 366 14.35 -9.53 9.46
C GLU A 366 14.76 -8.34 10.32
N PRO A 367 15.04 -8.55 11.63
CA PRO A 367 15.61 -7.53 12.48
C PRO A 367 16.98 -7.05 11.96
N LEU A 368 17.28 -5.76 12.16
CA LEU A 368 18.59 -5.17 11.87
C LEU A 368 19.33 -4.81 13.16
N ASP A 369 20.65 -4.66 13.09
CA ASP A 369 21.47 -4.31 14.25
C ASP A 369 21.71 -2.80 14.31
N PHE A 370 21.19 -2.13 15.35
CA PHE A 370 21.36 -0.68 15.52
C PHE A 370 22.77 -0.28 16.00
N ASP A 371 23.63 -1.23 16.37
CA ASP A 371 25.05 -1.00 16.66
C ASP A 371 25.94 -1.27 15.43
N SER A 372 25.38 -1.82 14.34
CA SER A 372 26.07 -2.08 13.09
C SER A 372 26.14 -0.83 12.21
N LYS A 373 27.35 -0.32 11.95
CA LYS A 373 27.56 0.81 11.02
C LYS A 373 27.01 0.55 9.62
N ALA A 374 27.04 -0.69 9.15
CA ALA A 374 26.52 -1.05 7.84
C ALA A 374 24.99 -0.95 7.79
N ASP A 375 24.32 -1.41 8.85
CA ASP A 375 22.85 -1.36 8.93
C ASP A 375 22.38 0.07 9.16
N LEU A 376 23.05 0.82 10.07
CA LEU A 376 22.81 2.24 10.26
C LEU A 376 22.92 2.99 8.94
N ARG A 377 24.00 2.77 8.18
CA ARG A 377 24.19 3.43 6.89
C ARG A 377 23.08 3.08 5.89
N ALA A 378 22.75 1.79 5.77
CA ALA A 378 21.73 1.34 4.84
C ALA A 378 20.32 1.84 5.17
N VAL A 379 19.99 2.01 6.46
CA VAL A 379 18.72 2.60 6.90
C VAL A 379 18.75 4.11 6.75
N TRP A 380 19.85 4.76 7.10
CA TRP A 380 20.01 6.20 6.93
C TRP A 380 19.85 6.64 5.48
N ASP A 381 20.50 5.96 4.53
CA ASP A 381 20.37 6.28 3.10
C ASP A 381 18.90 6.17 2.64
N LYS A 382 18.12 5.21 3.17
CA LYS A 382 16.68 5.10 2.87
C LYS A 382 15.84 6.18 3.53
N LEU A 383 16.13 6.53 4.79
CA LEU A 383 15.42 7.62 5.47
C LEU A 383 15.65 8.95 4.76
N HIS A 384 16.83 9.14 4.17
CA HIS A 384 17.19 10.37 3.47
C HIS A 384 16.68 10.41 2.03
N ASP A 385 16.81 9.32 1.27
CA ASP A 385 16.55 9.29 -0.18
C ASP A 385 15.17 8.70 -0.58
N ASP A 386 14.39 8.14 0.35
CA ASP A 386 13.03 7.57 0.10
C ASP A 386 12.01 8.16 1.09
N GLU A 387 11.23 9.15 0.65
CA GLU A 387 10.24 9.82 1.48
C GLU A 387 9.15 8.86 2.00
N GLU A 388 8.77 7.85 1.21
CA GLU A 388 7.78 6.87 1.64
C GLU A 388 8.32 6.00 2.78
N HIS A 389 9.60 5.64 2.71
CA HIS A 389 10.28 4.92 3.79
C HIS A 389 10.37 5.76 5.05
N ASN A 390 10.69 7.05 4.92
CA ASN A 390 10.78 7.97 6.05
C ASN A 390 9.41 8.14 6.75
N VAL A 391 8.35 8.46 6.00
CA VAL A 391 6.98 8.62 6.55
C VAL A 391 6.45 7.32 7.15
N ARG A 392 6.74 6.15 6.53
CA ARG A 392 6.40 4.85 7.10
C ARG A 392 7.10 4.61 8.45
N THR A 393 8.36 5.03 8.55
CA THR A 393 9.13 4.92 9.78
C THR A 393 8.56 5.80 10.89
N VAL A 394 8.05 6.99 10.58
CA VAL A 394 7.34 7.85 11.55
C VAL A 394 6.20 7.08 12.22
N ALA A 395 5.38 6.37 11.42
CA ALA A 395 4.29 5.58 11.96
C ALA A 395 4.79 4.46 12.89
N TYR A 396 5.90 3.80 12.56
CA TYR A 396 6.50 2.76 13.42
C TYR A 396 7.09 3.34 14.71
N VAL A 397 7.72 4.51 14.64
CA VAL A 397 8.24 5.21 15.82
C VAL A 397 7.09 5.58 16.76
N LEU A 398 5.98 6.09 16.24
CA LEU A 398 4.81 6.43 17.06
C LEU A 398 4.20 5.21 17.77
N LEU A 399 4.20 4.04 17.12
CA LEU A 399 3.80 2.78 17.76
C LEU A 399 4.83 2.34 18.82
N TRP A 400 6.12 2.39 18.50
CA TRP A 400 7.19 2.04 19.44
C TRP A 400 7.26 2.99 20.65
N ASN A 401 6.90 4.25 20.49
CA ASN A 401 6.82 5.21 21.59
C ASN A 401 5.84 4.76 22.69
N SER A 402 4.75 4.08 22.33
CA SER A 402 3.83 3.51 23.33
C SER A 402 4.49 2.44 24.20
N GLU A 403 5.40 1.62 23.63
CA GLU A 403 6.21 0.65 24.37
C GLU A 403 7.17 1.34 25.33
N LEU A 404 7.88 2.37 24.86
CA LEU A 404 8.82 3.13 25.70
C LEU A 404 8.13 3.78 26.91
N LEU A 405 6.87 4.17 26.74
CA LEU A 405 6.04 4.79 27.77
C LEU A 405 5.30 3.77 28.65
N GLY A 406 5.22 2.50 28.24
CA GLY A 406 4.42 1.47 28.91
C GLY A 406 2.92 1.77 28.87
N ILE A 407 2.41 2.32 27.77
CA ILE A 407 0.99 2.65 27.56
C ILE A 407 0.39 1.86 26.40
N ASP A 408 -0.94 1.89 26.27
CA ASP A 408 -1.64 1.30 25.12
C ASP A 408 -1.22 1.98 23.80
N ARG A 409 -1.22 1.20 22.71
CA ARG A 409 -0.95 1.71 21.36
C ARG A 409 -2.03 2.71 20.94
N PRO A 410 -1.67 3.71 20.11
CA PRO A 410 -2.65 4.53 19.42
C PRO A 410 -3.61 3.69 18.57
N ASP A 411 -4.88 4.08 18.54
CA ASP A 411 -5.93 3.38 17.81
C ASP A 411 -6.89 4.37 17.12
N LEU A 412 -8.03 3.87 16.63
CA LEU A 412 -9.06 4.68 15.98
C LEU A 412 -9.89 5.52 16.97
N SER A 413 -9.78 5.33 18.29
CA SER A 413 -10.47 6.18 19.25
C SER A 413 -9.92 7.60 19.26
N GLY A 414 -8.64 7.77 18.88
CA GLY A 414 -7.96 9.06 18.95
C GLY A 414 -7.83 9.55 20.40
N ASN A 415 -7.61 8.64 21.35
CA ASN A 415 -7.43 8.98 22.76
C ASN A 415 -6.37 10.07 22.91
N VAL A 416 -6.78 11.23 23.37
CA VAL A 416 -5.93 12.44 23.43
C VAL A 416 -4.72 12.25 24.34
N HIS A 417 -4.84 11.49 25.42
CA HIS A 417 -3.72 11.25 26.33
C HIS A 417 -2.66 10.33 25.72
N VAL A 418 -3.09 9.27 25.02
CA VAL A 418 -2.17 8.39 24.29
C VAL A 418 -1.50 9.17 23.16
N THR A 419 -2.30 9.91 22.38
CA THR A 419 -1.85 10.72 21.23
C THR A 419 -0.79 11.75 21.68
N GLU A 420 -1.07 12.55 22.71
CA GLU A 420 -0.14 13.55 23.23
C GLU A 420 1.15 12.92 23.75
N ALA A 421 1.05 11.80 24.48
CA ALA A 421 2.20 11.14 25.07
C ALA A 421 3.14 10.57 23.99
N VAL A 422 2.61 9.86 22.98
CA VAL A 422 3.45 9.31 21.91
C VAL A 422 4.04 10.39 21.00
N LEU A 423 3.33 11.52 20.82
CA LEU A 423 3.84 12.69 20.11
C LEU A 423 4.98 13.35 20.89
N GLY A 424 4.82 13.55 22.19
CA GLY A 424 5.90 14.07 23.04
C GLY A 424 7.13 13.17 23.02
N GLN A 425 6.93 11.86 23.18
CA GLN A 425 7.99 10.86 23.15
C GLN A 425 8.78 10.83 21.83
N TYR A 426 8.18 11.31 20.73
CA TYR A 426 8.84 11.41 19.42
C TYR A 426 10.09 12.29 19.47
N ASN A 427 10.04 13.37 20.27
CA ASN A 427 11.16 14.29 20.47
C ASN A 427 12.05 13.93 21.69
N GLY A 428 11.78 12.80 22.36
CA GLY A 428 12.54 12.32 23.52
C GLY A 428 11.75 12.37 24.82
N THR A 429 12.40 12.76 25.93
CA THR A 429 11.81 12.72 27.28
C THR A 429 12.07 14.00 28.05
N GLY A 430 11.20 14.33 29.01
CA GLY A 430 11.36 15.49 29.89
C GLY A 430 10.58 16.72 29.42
N PRO A 431 10.82 17.90 30.04
CA PRO A 431 9.97 19.08 29.84
C PRO A 431 9.85 19.56 28.38
N ASP A 432 10.94 19.47 27.62
CA ASP A 432 10.96 19.89 26.21
C ASP A 432 10.12 18.94 25.33
N ALA A 433 10.15 17.64 25.63
CA ALA A 433 9.31 16.63 24.98
C ALA A 433 7.82 16.83 25.34
N GLU A 434 7.53 17.20 26.58
CA GLU A 434 6.16 17.55 26.99
C GLU A 434 5.65 18.82 26.29
N GLN A 435 6.52 19.82 26.07
CA GLN A 435 6.17 21.00 25.28
C GLN A 435 5.91 20.63 23.81
N TYR A 436 6.83 19.87 23.21
CA TYR A 436 6.69 19.36 21.84
C TYR A 436 5.36 18.59 21.67
N GLY A 437 5.04 17.69 22.61
CA GLY A 437 3.77 16.96 22.60
C GLY A 437 2.54 17.87 22.59
N ARG A 438 2.53 18.92 23.41
CA ARG A 438 1.43 19.91 23.44
C ARG A 438 1.30 20.70 22.14
N GLU A 439 2.42 21.08 21.53
CA GLU A 439 2.44 21.80 20.25
C GLU A 439 1.97 20.90 19.08
N LEU A 440 2.44 19.65 19.03
CA LEU A 440 1.97 18.71 18.02
C LEU A 440 0.51 18.30 18.24
N MET A 441 0.00 18.30 19.47
CA MET A 441 -1.42 18.05 19.74
C MET A 441 -2.32 19.14 19.15
N GLY A 442 -1.93 20.42 19.21
CA GLY A 442 -2.72 21.46 18.56
C GLY A 442 -2.73 21.31 17.04
N LEU A 443 -1.59 20.97 16.45
CA LEU A 443 -1.51 20.65 15.02
C LEU A 443 -2.34 19.40 14.67
N TYR A 444 -2.24 18.34 15.47
CA TYR A 444 -3.06 17.13 15.34
C TYR A 444 -4.54 17.47 15.32
N HIS A 445 -5.02 18.32 16.22
CA HIS A 445 -6.44 18.72 16.27
C HIS A 445 -6.89 19.44 15.01
N VAL A 446 -6.07 20.36 14.49
CA VAL A 446 -6.36 21.04 13.23
C VAL A 446 -6.45 20.03 12.08
N LEU A 447 -5.47 19.12 11.96
CA LEU A 447 -5.45 18.13 10.89
C LEU A 447 -6.63 17.14 11.01
N GLU A 448 -6.89 16.66 12.22
CA GLU A 448 -7.92 15.68 12.52
C GLU A 448 -9.33 16.22 12.30
N GLN A 449 -9.56 17.52 12.49
CA GLN A 449 -10.84 18.15 12.15
C GLN A 449 -11.23 17.90 10.69
N TYR A 450 -10.31 18.11 9.75
CA TYR A 450 -10.58 17.95 8.32
C TYR A 450 -10.55 16.49 7.86
N ASN A 451 -9.70 15.68 8.47
CA ASN A 451 -9.73 14.24 8.26
C ASN A 451 -11.06 13.63 8.74
N ALA A 452 -11.57 14.07 9.90
CA ALA A 452 -12.87 13.66 10.41
C ALA A 452 -14.02 14.05 9.49
N LEU A 453 -13.99 15.25 8.92
CA LEU A 453 -14.97 15.70 7.93
C LEU A 453 -14.91 14.85 6.66
N SER A 454 -13.71 14.46 6.20
CA SER A 454 -13.55 13.59 5.02
C SER A 454 -14.00 12.14 5.26
N ARG A 455 -14.08 11.71 6.52
CA ARG A 455 -14.60 10.39 6.91
C ARG A 455 -16.12 10.35 7.03
N ALA A 456 -16.76 11.49 7.26
CA ALA A 456 -18.21 11.63 7.46
C ALA A 456 -18.95 11.62 6.12
#